data_AF-A0ABD7M7M7-F1
#
_entry.id   AF-A0ABD7M7M7-F1
#
_cell.length_a   1.000
_cell.length_b   1.000
_cell.length_c   1.000
_cell.angle_alpha   90.00
_cell.angle_beta   90.00
_cell.angle_gamma   90.00
#
_symmetry.space_group_name_H-M   'P 1'
#
loop_
_entity.id
_entity.type
_entity.pdbx_description
1 polymer ?
#
loop_
_entity_poly.entity_id
_entity_poly.type
_entity_poly.pdbx_seq_one_letter_code
_entity_poly.pdbx_strand_id
1 'polypeptide(L)'
;MSEQGMEQTQDAGRPSGVEGFTSADVSDVARMSYEQARAELVETVGRLEAGGAGLEESLALWERGEALADRCQAWLDGARARLDQVRGEAAPDAG
;
A
#
# COMPACT_ATOMS: atom_id res chain seq x y z
N MET A 1 -31.19 -55.94 -18.96
CA MET A 1 -29.74 -55.71 -18.86
C MET A 1 -29.34 -54.72 -19.93
N SER A 2 -28.96 -53.52 -19.49
CA SER A 2 -28.24 -52.43 -20.18
C SER A 2 -28.87 -51.09 -19.85
N GLU A 3 -28.79 -50.72 -18.57
CA GLU A 3 -28.98 -49.36 -18.09
C GLU A 3 -27.72 -48.58 -18.45
N GLN A 4 -27.80 -47.81 -19.54
CA GLN A 4 -26.82 -46.80 -19.91
C GLN A 4 -27.23 -45.48 -19.26
N GLY A 5 -26.28 -44.76 -18.67
CA GLY A 5 -26.44 -43.35 -18.31
C GLY A 5 -26.11 -43.04 -16.85
N MET A 6 -24.89 -43.33 -16.40
CA MET A 6 -24.33 -42.60 -15.25
C MET A 6 -24.07 -41.18 -15.75
N GLU A 7 -24.97 -40.27 -15.37
CA GLU A 7 -24.87 -38.84 -15.64
C GLU A 7 -23.56 -38.32 -15.04
N GLN A 8 -22.63 -37.96 -15.93
CA GLN A 8 -21.39 -37.30 -15.58
C GLN A 8 -21.76 -35.96 -14.95
N THR A 9 -21.61 -35.85 -13.63
CA THR A 9 -21.72 -34.58 -12.94
C THR A 9 -20.61 -33.69 -13.48
N GLN A 10 -20.98 -32.77 -14.35
CA GLN A 10 -20.09 -31.73 -14.84
C GLN A 10 -19.75 -30.85 -13.64
N ASP A 11 -18.55 -31.07 -13.07
CA ASP A 11 -17.91 -30.16 -12.13
C ASP A 11 -17.73 -28.84 -12.87
N ALA A 12 -18.70 -27.94 -12.65
CA ALA A 12 -18.70 -26.61 -13.21
C ALA A 12 -17.40 -25.95 -12.77
N GLY A 13 -16.52 -25.69 -13.75
CA GLY A 13 -15.21 -25.10 -13.55
C GLY A 13 -15.29 -23.93 -12.57
N ARG A 14 -14.82 -24.18 -11.35
CA ARG A 14 -14.59 -23.14 -10.37
C ARG A 14 -13.52 -22.23 -10.98
N PRO A 15 -13.77 -20.93 -11.21
CA PRO A 15 -12.72 -20.06 -11.70
C PRO A 15 -11.61 -20.04 -10.64
N SER A 16 -10.54 -20.78 -10.91
CA SER A 16 -9.27 -20.65 -10.20
C SER A 16 -8.55 -19.49 -10.87
N GLY A 17 -8.57 -18.34 -10.20
CA GLY A 17 -7.90 -17.15 -10.69
C GLY A 17 -8.48 -15.92 -10.00
N VAL A 18 -7.81 -15.43 -8.96
CA VAL A 18 -7.92 -14.02 -8.56
C VAL A 18 -7.13 -13.18 -9.58
N GLU A 19 -7.51 -13.27 -10.84
CA GLU A 19 -6.99 -12.40 -11.90
C GLU A 19 -7.84 -11.15 -11.91
N GLY A 20 -7.42 -10.13 -11.16
CA GLY A 20 -8.16 -8.86 -11.11
C GLY A 20 -8.02 -8.06 -9.82
N PHE A 21 -6.88 -8.09 -9.11
CA PHE A 21 -6.59 -7.00 -8.17
C PHE A 21 -5.90 -5.87 -8.92
N THR A 22 -6.70 -4.86 -9.27
CA THR A 22 -6.19 -3.62 -9.86
C THR A 22 -5.32 -2.92 -8.81
N SER A 23 -4.00 -2.93 -9.01
CA SER A 23 -3.08 -2.23 -8.12
C SER A 23 -3.31 -0.72 -8.21
N ALA A 24 -3.27 -0.03 -7.07
CA ALA A 24 -3.38 1.42 -7.07
C ALA A 24 -2.22 2.04 -7.85
N ASP A 25 -2.49 3.04 -8.70
CA ASP A 25 -1.40 3.84 -9.26
C ASP A 25 -0.78 4.66 -8.11
N VAL A 26 0.44 4.27 -7.72
CA VAL A 26 1.25 4.92 -6.67
C VAL A 26 2.48 5.61 -7.25
N SER A 27 2.55 5.75 -8.57
CA SER A 27 3.72 6.24 -9.29
C SER A 27 4.04 7.70 -9.01
N ASP A 28 3.04 8.47 -8.56
CA ASP A 28 3.15 9.88 -8.19
C ASP A 28 3.72 10.09 -6.78
N VAL A 29 3.47 9.15 -5.86
CA VAL A 29 3.81 9.26 -4.43
C VAL A 29 5.29 9.54 -4.19
N ALA A 30 6.17 8.91 -4.98
CA ALA A 30 7.62 9.09 -4.88
C ALA A 30 8.08 10.55 -5.08
N ARG A 31 7.28 11.37 -5.78
CA ARG A 31 7.58 12.78 -6.08
C ARG A 31 6.94 13.77 -5.11
N MET A 32 6.10 13.31 -4.19
CA MET A 32 5.42 14.18 -3.23
C MET A 32 6.37 14.77 -2.19
N SER A 33 6.08 16.00 -1.76
CA SER A 33 6.65 16.55 -0.52
C SER A 33 6.07 15.83 0.71
N TYR A 34 6.72 15.98 1.86
CA TYR A 34 6.24 15.40 3.13
C TYR A 34 4.80 15.84 3.45
N GLU A 35 4.51 17.15 3.36
CA GLU A 35 3.17 17.68 3.69
C GLU A 35 2.09 17.15 2.74
N GLN A 36 2.39 17.01 1.45
CA GLN A 36 1.47 16.43 0.47
C GLN A 36 1.19 14.95 0.78
N ALA A 37 2.26 14.16 0.97
CA ALA A 37 2.13 12.73 1.27
C ALA A 37 1.36 12.51 2.59
N ARG A 38 1.64 13.32 3.60
CA ARG A 38 0.96 13.25 4.91
C ARG A 38 -0.52 13.63 4.80
N ALA A 39 -0.85 14.71 4.09
CA ALA A 39 -2.24 15.14 3.92
C ALA A 39 -3.07 14.05 3.24
N GLU A 40 -2.54 13.48 2.16
CA GLU A 40 -3.22 12.44 1.42
C GLU A 40 -3.30 11.10 2.18
N LEU A 41 -2.29 10.78 2.99
CA LEU A 41 -2.33 9.62 3.88
C LEU A 41 -3.49 9.73 4.87
N VAL A 42 -3.68 10.92 5.46
CA VAL A 42 -4.80 11.16 6.39
C VAL A 42 -6.15 10.98 5.68
N GLU A 43 -6.30 11.48 4.46
CA GLU A 43 -7.53 11.29 3.68
C GLU A 43 -7.76 9.82 3.33
N THR A 44 -6.71 9.09 2.94
CA THR A 44 -6.76 7.67 2.58
C THR A 44 -7.16 6.81 3.77
N VAL A 45 -6.54 7.04 4.93
CA VAL A 45 -6.90 6.36 6.19
C VAL A 45 -8.34 6.69 6.57
N GLY A 46 -8.75 7.97 6.49
CA GLY A 46 -10.13 8.36 6.79
C GLY A 46 -11.16 7.64 5.91
N ARG A 47 -10.86 7.41 4.62
CA ARG A 47 -11.73 6.62 3.72
C ARG A 47 -11.79 5.14 4.12
N LEU A 48 -10.65 4.55 4.50
CA LEU A 48 -10.60 3.17 5.00
C LEU A 48 -11.41 3.00 6.30
N GLU A 49 -11.27 3.94 7.22
CA GLU A 49 -11.96 3.93 8.52
C GLU A 49 -13.47 4.18 8.41
N ALA A 50 -13.89 5.03 7.46
CA ALA A 50 -15.31 5.24 7.18
C ALA A 50 -16.00 3.95 6.71
N GLY A 51 -15.25 3.03 6.10
CA GLY A 51 -15.78 1.81 5.51
C GLY A 51 -16.69 2.09 4.31
N GLY A 52 -17.46 1.08 3.89
CA GLY A 52 -18.41 1.22 2.77
C GLY A 52 -17.79 1.13 1.37
N ALA A 53 -16.45 1.13 1.27
CA ALA A 53 -15.73 0.78 0.05
C ALA A 53 -15.85 -0.74 -0.23
N GLY A 54 -15.91 -1.10 -1.51
CA GLY A 54 -15.83 -2.51 -1.92
C GLY A 54 -14.44 -3.09 -1.63
N LEU A 55 -14.28 -4.42 -1.78
CA LEU A 55 -13.00 -5.09 -1.52
C LEU A 55 -11.85 -4.53 -2.39
N GLU A 56 -12.08 -4.38 -3.70
CA GLU A 56 -11.08 -3.86 -4.64
C GLU A 56 -10.67 -2.42 -4.30
N GLU A 57 -11.64 -1.55 -4.01
CA GLU A 57 -11.37 -0.17 -3.60
C GLU A 57 -10.64 -0.11 -2.25
N SER A 58 -11.03 -0.96 -1.29
CA SER A 58 -10.37 -1.05 0.01
C SER A 58 -8.91 -1.46 -0.11
N LEU A 59 -8.60 -2.38 -1.04
CA LEU A 59 -7.23 -2.81 -1.30
C LEU A 59 -6.42 -1.74 -2.03
N ALA A 60 -7.01 -1.04 -3.01
CA ALA A 60 -6.35 0.10 -3.65
C ALA A 60 -6.05 1.24 -2.66
N LEU A 61 -6.98 1.53 -1.74
CA LEU A 61 -6.77 2.50 -0.66
C LEU A 61 -5.65 2.05 0.29
N TRP A 62 -5.61 0.77 0.65
CA TRP A 62 -4.54 0.22 1.48
C TRP A 62 -3.17 0.34 0.79
N GLU A 63 -3.03 -0.11 -0.46
CA GLU A 63 -1.79 -0.02 -1.23
C GLU A 63 -1.28 1.43 -1.34
N ARG A 64 -2.19 2.37 -1.62
CA ARG A 64 -1.84 3.79 -1.67
C ARG A 64 -1.44 4.33 -0.30
N GLY A 65 -2.13 3.93 0.76
CA GLY A 65 -1.80 4.27 2.15
C GLY A 65 -0.39 3.82 2.54
N GLU A 66 -0.02 2.58 2.23
CA GLU A 66 1.33 2.04 2.48
C GLU A 66 2.40 2.85 1.73
N ALA A 67 2.19 3.13 0.44
CA ALA A 67 3.13 3.93 -0.34
C ALA A 67 3.33 5.34 0.23
N LEU A 68 2.25 5.99 0.69
CA LEU A 68 2.30 7.32 1.30
C LEU A 68 3.02 7.29 2.66
N ALA A 69 2.79 6.24 3.47
CA ALA A 69 3.48 6.05 4.74
C ALA A 69 4.99 5.87 4.55
N ASP A 70 5.40 5.02 3.61
CA ASP A 70 6.81 4.82 3.24
C ASP A 70 7.46 6.13 2.78
N ARG A 71 6.75 6.93 1.97
CA ARG A 71 7.24 8.24 1.55
C ARG A 71 7.45 9.19 2.73
N CYS A 72 6.52 9.23 3.68
CA CYS A 72 6.65 10.03 4.89
C CYS A 72 7.86 9.59 5.71
N GLN A 73 8.03 8.27 5.89
CA GLN A 73 9.15 7.70 6.63
C GLN A 73 10.49 8.07 5.99
N ALA A 74 10.62 7.97 4.66
CA ALA A 74 11.84 8.34 3.94
C ALA A 74 12.22 9.82 4.15
N TRP A 75 11.24 10.73 4.23
CA TRP A 75 11.48 12.14 4.57
C TRP A 75 12.01 12.31 6.00
N LEU A 76 11.40 11.63 6.97
CA LEU A 76 11.79 11.69 8.38
C LEU A 76 13.18 11.11 8.62
N ASP A 77 13.49 9.98 7.97
CA ASP A 77 14.81 9.36 8.03
C ASP A 77 15.89 10.28 7.44
N GLY A 78 15.60 10.90 6.29
CA GLY A 78 16.50 11.88 5.68
C GLY A 78 16.73 13.11 6.56
N ALA A 79 15.69 13.61 7.22
CA ALA A 79 15.82 14.70 8.18
C ALA A 79 16.65 14.29 9.39
N ARG A 80 16.44 13.08 9.92
CA ARG A 80 17.18 12.54 11.05
C ARG A 80 18.67 12.39 10.73
N ALA A 81 19.00 11.82 9.58
CA ALA A 81 20.38 11.66 9.13
C ALA A 81 21.13 13.00 9.05
N ARG A 82 20.48 14.04 8.52
CA ARG A 82 21.07 15.39 8.46
C ARG A 82 21.36 15.96 9.85
N LEU A 83 20.45 15.77 10.80
CA LEU A 83 20.65 16.21 12.19
C LEU A 83 21.82 15.49 12.85
N ASP A 84 21.91 14.17 12.64
CA ASP A 84 23.00 13.36 13.19
C ASP A 84 24.37 13.76 12.59
N GLN A 85 24.42 14.12 11.31
CA GLN A 85 25.64 14.67 10.67
C GLN A 85 26.08 16.00 11.30
N VAL A 86 25.15 16.96 11.45
CA VAL A 86 25.45 18.26 12.08
C VAL A 86 25.93 18.07 13.51
N ARG A 87 25.35 17.13 14.26
CA ARG A 87 25.76 16.83 15.64
C ARG A 87 27.14 16.16 15.71
N GLY A 88 27.46 15.28 14.78
CA GLY A 88 28.77 14.64 14.69
C GLY A 88 29.89 15.62 14.33
N GLU A 89 29.60 16.59 13.45
CA GLU A 89 30.54 17.65 13.04
C GLU A 89 30.73 18.75 14.09
N ALA A 90 29.77 18.91 15.02
CA ALA A 90 29.89 19.82 16.15
C ALA A 90 30.74 19.26 17.32
N ALA A 91 31.24 18.02 17.21
CA ALA A 91 32.03 17.35 18.24
C ALA A 91 33.54 17.16 17.94
N PRO A 92 34.29 18.14 17.37
CA PRO A 92 35.75 18.14 17.48
C PRO A 92 36.19 19.06 18.64
N ASP A 93 37.08 18.51 19.46
CA ASP A 93 37.80 19.15 20.58
C ASP A 93 37.12 19.12 21.96
N ALA A 94 37.18 17.94 22.59
CA ALA A 94 37.42 17.85 24.03
C ALA A 94 38.85 17.34 24.21
N GLY A 95 39.82 18.23 23.96
CA GLY A 95 41.21 18.10 24.42
C GLY A 95 41.36 18.53 25.87
#